data_AF-A0A839V3X2-F1
#
_entry.id   AF-A0A839V3X2-F1
#
_cell.length_a   1.000
_cell.length_b   1.000
_cell.length_c   1.000
_cell.angle_alpha   90.00
_cell.angle_beta   90.00
_cell.angle_gamma   90.00
#
_symmetry.space_group_name_H-M   'P 1'
#
loop_
_entity.id
_entity.type
_entity.pdbx_description
1 polymer ?
#
loop_
_entity_poly.entity_id
_entity_poly.type
_entity_poly.pdbx_seq_one_letter_code
_entity_poly.pdbx_strand_id
1 'polypeptide(L)'
;MIIPITKRAKEYGYVIWQRDQDQAVRALLSDQQSFRVYLQGSDRGQKSVDWAHRRISIGYKWTRQLPETLTNYHLEVRGPELHITCR
;
A
#
# COMPACT_ATOMS: atom_id res chain seq x y z
N MET A 1 -9.99 1.15 2.20
CA MET A 1 -9.39 0.92 3.54
C MET A 1 -8.31 1.96 3.80
N ILE A 2 -8.17 2.42 5.03
CA ILE A 2 -7.20 3.45 5.42
C ILE A 2 -6.03 2.82 6.16
N ILE A 3 -4.80 3.13 5.76
CA ILE A 3 -3.56 2.67 6.39
C ILE A 3 -2.66 3.89 6.66
N PRO A 4 -2.20 4.12 7.91
CA PRO A 4 -1.32 5.24 8.23
C PRO A 4 0.01 5.21 7.46
N ILE A 5 0.45 6.37 7.00
CA ILE A 5 1.78 6.55 6.39
C ILE A 5 2.79 6.70 7.52
N THR A 6 3.49 5.61 7.83
CA THR A 6 4.55 5.64 8.84
C THR A 6 5.85 6.23 8.27
N LYS A 7 6.76 6.67 9.16
CA LYS A 7 8.11 7.10 8.76
C LYS A 7 8.84 6.02 7.94
N ARG A 8 8.71 4.75 8.35
CA ARG A 8 9.28 3.59 7.64
C ARG A 8 8.65 3.36 6.26
N ALA A 9 7.34 3.56 6.14
CA ALA A 9 6.64 3.51 4.85
C ALA A 9 7.24 4.52 3.86
N LYS A 10 7.52 5.75 4.31
CA LYS A 10 8.21 6.78 3.50
C LYS A 10 9.65 6.40 3.19
N GLU A 11 10.39 5.94 4.20
CA GLU A 11 11.82 5.60 4.12
C GLU A 11 12.13 4.42 3.21
N TYR A 12 11.23 3.46 3.05
CA TYR A 12 11.52 2.27 2.24
C TYR A 12 10.57 2.06 1.06
N GLY A 13 9.51 2.87 0.94
CA GLY A 13 8.59 2.78 -0.17
C GLY A 13 7.60 1.65 -0.04
N TYR A 14 6.96 1.53 1.12
CA TYR A 14 5.99 0.49 1.42
C TYR A 14 4.65 1.08 1.85
N VAL A 15 3.56 0.39 1.51
CA VAL A 15 2.38 0.38 2.38
C VAL A 15 2.62 -0.67 3.44
N ILE A 16 2.53 -0.31 4.72
CA ILE A 16 2.77 -1.21 5.85
C ILE A 16 1.55 -1.12 6.77
N TRP A 17 0.99 -2.26 7.15
CA TRP A 17 -0.11 -2.32 8.12
C TRP A 17 0.31 -3.04 9.40
N GLN A 18 -0.43 -2.74 10.47
CA GLN A 18 -0.22 -3.33 11.78
C GLN A 18 -0.92 -4.70 11.88
N ARG A 19 -0.56 -5.48 12.91
CA ARG A 19 -1.09 -6.85 13.09
C ARG A 19 -2.60 -6.88 13.32
N ASP A 20 -3.13 -5.90 14.05
CA ASP A 20 -4.56 -5.69 14.28
C ASP A 20 -5.33 -5.39 12.99
N GLN A 21 -4.67 -4.80 11.99
CA GLN A 21 -5.25 -4.52 10.67
C GLN A 21 -5.18 -5.73 9.71
N ASP A 22 -4.44 -6.79 10.05
CA ASP A 22 -4.11 -7.86 9.11
C ASP A 22 -5.35 -8.57 8.56
N GLN A 23 -6.31 -8.88 9.43
CA GLN A 23 -7.56 -9.53 9.00
C GLN A 23 -8.36 -8.64 8.04
N ALA A 24 -8.40 -7.33 8.28
CA ALA A 24 -9.10 -6.39 7.39
C ALA A 24 -8.38 -6.23 6.04
N VAL A 25 -7.04 -6.21 6.03
CA VAL A 25 -6.26 -6.19 4.78
C VAL A 25 -6.44 -7.49 4.00
N ARG A 26 -6.41 -8.64 4.66
CA ARG A 26 -6.67 -9.94 4.02
C ARG A 26 -8.06 -10.00 3.39
N ALA A 27 -9.07 -9.51 4.09
CA ALA A 27 -10.43 -9.43 3.56
C ALA A 27 -10.52 -8.48 2.34
N LEU A 28 -9.81 -7.35 2.37
CA LEU A 28 -9.77 -6.42 1.24
C LEU A 28 -9.06 -7.02 0.01
N LEU A 29 -7.94 -7.69 0.24
CA LEU A 29 -7.07 -8.23 -0.81
C LEU A 29 -7.41 -9.67 -1.18
N SER A 30 -8.44 -10.27 -0.58
CA SER A 30 -8.88 -11.66 -0.79
C SER A 30 -7.72 -12.68 -0.75
N ASP A 31 -6.78 -12.49 0.18
CA ASP A 31 -5.55 -13.31 0.32
C ASP A 31 -4.72 -13.49 -0.97
N GLN A 32 -4.87 -12.59 -1.96
CA GLN A 32 -4.10 -12.63 -3.19
C GLN A 32 -2.62 -12.36 -2.91
N GLN A 33 -1.77 -13.04 -3.68
CA GLN A 33 -0.31 -12.94 -3.52
C GLN A 33 0.30 -11.76 -4.26
N SER A 34 -0.40 -11.20 -5.24
CA SER A 34 0.09 -10.05 -6.01
C SER A 34 -1.03 -9.28 -6.67
N PHE A 35 -0.81 -7.98 -6.88
CA PHE A 35 -1.71 -7.08 -7.59
C PHE A 35 -0.94 -6.25 -8.61
N ARG A 36 -1.62 -5.79 -9.67
CA ARG A 36 -1.14 -4.63 -10.42
C ARG A 36 -1.42 -3.37 -9.60
N VAL A 37 -0.38 -2.66 -9.20
CA VAL A 37 -0.51 -1.54 -8.26
C VAL A 37 -0.51 -0.21 -9.00
N TYR A 38 -1.52 0.62 -8.72
CA TYR A 38 -1.60 2.00 -9.15
C TYR A 38 -1.43 2.93 -7.95
N LEU A 39 -0.46 3.83 -8.00
CA LEU A 39 -0.16 4.77 -6.93
C LEU A 39 -0.40 6.20 -7.41
N GLN A 40 -1.39 6.89 -6.82
CA GLN A 40 -1.92 8.17 -7.32
C GLN A 40 -2.16 8.13 -8.84
N GLY A 41 -2.80 7.06 -9.33
CA GLY A 41 -3.09 6.84 -10.75
C GLY A 41 -1.90 6.41 -11.62
N SER A 42 -0.67 6.40 -11.10
CA SER A 42 0.50 5.93 -11.85
C SER A 42 0.71 4.43 -11.67
N ASP A 43 0.82 3.68 -12.78
CA ASP A 43 1.12 2.25 -12.75
C ASP A 43 2.51 1.98 -12.18
N ARG A 44 2.60 1.06 -11.22
CA ARG A 44 3.84 0.58 -10.60
C ARG A 44 4.17 -0.85 -10.99
N GLY A 45 3.34 -1.48 -11.80
CA GLY A 45 3.43 -2.86 -12.26
C GLY A 45 2.90 -3.86 -11.24
N GLN A 46 3.16 -5.13 -11.51
CA GLN A 46 2.84 -6.22 -10.58
C GLN A 46 3.68 -6.08 -9.30
N LYS A 47 3.02 -6.15 -8.13
CA LYS A 47 3.66 -6.16 -6.82
C LYS A 47 3.12 -7.31 -5.99
N SER A 48 4.03 -8.03 -5.35
CA SER A 48 3.68 -9.06 -4.38
C SER A 48 3.25 -8.46 -3.06
N VAL A 49 2.32 -9.14 -2.39
CA VAL A 49 1.89 -8.85 -1.03
C VAL A 49 2.74 -9.68 -0.07
N ASP A 50 3.57 -9.02 0.72
CA ASP A 50 4.40 -9.68 1.73
C ASP A 50 3.59 -9.81 3.01
N TRP A 51 2.84 -10.90 3.12
CA TRP A 51 1.97 -11.20 4.26
C TRP A 51 2.75 -11.43 5.56
N ALA A 52 3.98 -11.95 5.48
CA ALA A 52 4.82 -12.20 6.65
C ALA A 52 5.24 -10.88 7.31
N HIS A 53 5.56 -9.87 6.52
CA HIS A 53 5.97 -8.55 7.00
C HIS A 53 4.87 -7.49 6.92
N ARG A 54 3.66 -7.85 6.49
CA ARG A 54 2.49 -6.96 6.35
C ARG A 54 2.79 -5.72 5.52
N ARG A 55 3.31 -5.93 4.31
CA ARG A 55 3.72 -4.82 3.43
C ARG A 55 3.52 -5.07 1.95
N ILE A 56 3.39 -3.99 1.19
CA ILE A 56 3.40 -3.98 -0.29
C ILE A 56 4.39 -2.91 -0.75
N SER A 57 5.29 -3.26 -1.66
CA SER A 57 6.24 -2.31 -2.25
C SER A 57 5.56 -1.38 -3.25
N ILE A 58 5.63 -0.08 -2.99
CA ILE A 58 5.05 0.99 -3.82
C ILE A 58 6.11 1.93 -4.42
N GLY A 59 7.37 1.79 -4.01
CA GLY A 59 8.52 2.45 -4.60
C GLY A 59 9.06 3.61 -3.78
N TYR A 60 10.29 3.45 -3.31
CA TYR A 60 11.02 4.38 -2.45
C TYR A 60 11.13 5.82 -2.98
N LYS A 61 11.46 5.98 -4.27
CA LYS A 61 11.67 7.31 -4.86
C LYS A 61 10.42 8.19 -4.74
N TRP A 62 9.26 7.56 -4.87
CA TRP A 62 7.98 8.26 -4.83
C TRP A 62 7.56 8.59 -3.40
N THR A 63 7.68 7.63 -2.47
CA THR A 63 7.25 7.84 -1.08
C THR A 63 8.09 8.88 -0.33
N ARG A 64 9.36 9.08 -0.71
CA ARG A 64 10.18 10.18 -0.17
C ARG A 64 9.75 11.57 -0.61
N GLN A 65 9.08 11.68 -1.76
CA GLN A 65 8.58 12.95 -2.28
C GLN A 65 7.18 13.28 -1.77
N LEU A 66 6.55 12.38 -1.03
CA LEU A 66 5.24 12.62 -0.41
C LEU A 66 5.32 13.81 0.57
N PRO A 67 4.46 14.83 0.41
CA PRO A 67 4.26 15.87 1.41
C PRO A 67 4.05 15.28 2.80
N GLU A 68 4.55 15.96 3.83
CA GLU A 68 4.33 15.54 5.23
C GLU A 68 2.89 15.74 5.70
N THR A 69 2.12 16.54 4.97
CA THR A 69 0.68 16.76 5.21
C THR A 69 -0.17 15.53 4.91
N LEU A 70 0.32 14.61 4.07
CA LEU A 70 -0.37 13.37 3.76
C LEU A 70 -0.03 12.33 4.82
N THR A 71 -1.06 11.85 5.50
CA THR A 71 -0.91 11.01 6.69
C THR A 71 -1.44 9.60 6.46
N ASN A 72 -2.21 9.37 5.40
CA ASN A 72 -2.87 8.10 5.17
C ASN A 72 -2.78 7.62 3.72
N TYR A 73 -2.56 6.32 3.55
CA TYR A 73 -2.88 5.60 2.33
C TYR A 73 -4.34 5.19 2.35
N HIS A 74 -5.04 5.41 1.25
CA HIS A 74 -6.36 4.86 0.99
C HIS A 74 -6.25 3.79 -0.10
N LEU A 75 -6.54 2.54 0.27
CA LEU A 75 -6.47 1.37 -0.58
C LEU A 75 -7.86 1.02 -1.10
N GLU A 76 -7.94 0.75 -2.39
CA GLU A 76 -9.16 0.34 -3.09
C GLU A 76 -8.80 -0.77 -4.09
N VAL A 77 -9.53 -1.88 -4.04
CA VAL A 77 -9.34 -2.99 -4.99
C VAL A 77 -10.37 -2.85 -6.10
N ARG A 78 -9.91 -2.91 -7.36
CA ARG A 78 -10.73 -2.85 -8.57
C ARG A 78 -10.38 -4.05 -9.46
N GLY A 79 -11.08 -5.16 -9.24
CA GLY A 79 -10.76 -6.43 -9.92
C GLY A 79 -9.34 -6.91 -9.57
N PRO A 80 -8.43 -7.08 -10.55
CA PRO A 80 -7.04 -7.48 -10.30
C PRO A 80 -6.11 -6.33 -9.90
N GLU A 81 -6.64 -5.11 -9.78
CA GLU A 81 -5.85 -3.90 -9.55
C GLU A 81 -5.99 -3.41 -8.11
N LEU A 82 -4.87 -2.98 -7.53
CA LEU A 82 -4.85 -2.28 -6.25
C LEU A 82 -4.53 -0.81 -6.48
N HIS A 83 -5.51 0.05 -6.20
CA HIS A 83 -5.40 1.49 -6.31
C HIS A 83 -5.08 2.09 -4.93
N ILE A 84 -3.98 2.83 -4.87
CA ILE A 84 -3.46 3.43 -3.64
C ILE A 84 -3.43 4.94 -3.86
N THR A 85 -4.21 5.66 -3.07
CA THR A 85 -4.20 7.13 -3.03
C THR A 85 -3.67 7.62 -1.69
N CYS A 86 -3.03 8.79 -1.67
CA CYS A 86 -2.54 9.40 -0.44
C CYS A 86 -3.41 10.60 -0.09
N ARG A 87 -3.84 10.68 1.17
CA ARG A 87 -4.68 11.75 1.72
C ARG A 87 -4.16 12.24 3.06
#